data_AF-A0A4Q0SZG1-F1
#
_entry.id   AF-A0A4Q0SZG1-F1
#
_cell.length_a   1.000
_cell.length_b   1.000
_cell.length_c   1.000
_cell.angle_alpha   90.00
_cell.angle_beta   90.00
_cell.angle_gamma   90.00
#
_symmetry.space_group_name_H-M   'P 1'
#
loop_
_entity.id
_entity.type
_entity.pdbx_description
1 polymer ?
#
loop_
_entity_poly.entity_id
_entity_poly.type
_entity_poly.pdbx_seq_one_letter_code
_entity_poly.pdbx_strand_id
1 'polypeptide(L)'
;MVKMGEAPIDVTYSLLFTGLELLARKALKPEKDKSLSFILKTFFESLGFSLTEDEGRQIAQCRNALFHRGELSATYHTEDGGIERAIKLTELPDLESLFADALLKVLGFTDPEINWNRWRDRTPFQKNN
;
A
#
# COMPACT_ATOMS: atom_id res chain seq x y z
N MET A 1 26.15 0.35 -19.78
CA MET A 1 25.41 -0.77 -20.39
C MET A 1 24.79 -1.58 -19.25
N VAL A 2 23.51 -1.34 -18.93
CA VAL A 2 22.82 -2.10 -17.89
C VAL A 2 22.36 -3.40 -18.53
N LYS A 3 22.81 -4.54 -18.00
CA LYS A 3 22.33 -5.87 -18.40
C LYS A 3 20.85 -5.96 -18.00
N MET A 4 19.95 -5.95 -18.99
CA MET A 4 18.58 -6.41 -18.76
C MET A 4 18.65 -7.93 -18.52
N GLY A 5 18.49 -8.39 -17.27
CA GLY A 5 18.45 -9.83 -17.01
C GLY A 5 18.38 -10.36 -15.56
N GLU A 6 18.49 -9.57 -14.49
CA GLU A 6 18.84 -10.18 -13.18
C GLU A 6 18.00 -9.79 -11.95
N ALA A 7 16.78 -9.27 -12.11
CA ALA A 7 15.80 -9.26 -11.02
C ALA A 7 14.46 -9.78 -11.54
N PRO A 8 14.04 -11.02 -11.18
CA PRO A 8 12.67 -11.44 -11.45
C PRO A 8 11.75 -10.45 -10.74
N ILE A 9 10.87 -9.80 -11.51
CA ILE A 9 9.82 -8.95 -10.95
C ILE A 9 9.02 -9.82 -9.99
N ASP A 10 8.88 -9.36 -8.75
CA ASP A 10 7.98 -10.00 -7.81
C ASP A 10 6.54 -9.82 -8.32
N VAL A 11 6.00 -10.87 -8.93
CA VAL A 11 4.68 -10.84 -9.58
C VAL A 11 3.59 -10.55 -8.56
N THR A 12 3.71 -11.10 -7.34
CA THR A 12 2.72 -10.94 -6.29
C THR A 12 2.62 -9.48 -5.86
N TYR A 13 3.73 -8.86 -5.45
CA TYR A 13 3.74 -7.44 -5.08
C TYR A 13 3.37 -6.54 -6.26
N SER A 14 3.76 -6.92 -7.48
CA SER A 14 3.39 -6.15 -8.68
C SER A 14 1.89 -6.11 -8.91
N LEU A 15 1.20 -7.25 -8.75
CA LEU A 15 -0.25 -7.33 -8.89
C LEU A 15 -0.95 -6.59 -7.74
N LEU A 16 -0.48 -6.74 -6.50
CA LEU A 16 -1.04 -6.05 -5.33
C LEU A 16 -0.94 -4.53 -5.47
N PHE A 17 0.25 -4.00 -5.80
CA PHE A 17 0.43 -2.56 -6.02
C PHE A 17 -0.42 -2.03 -7.17
N THR A 18 -0.46 -2.76 -8.29
CA THR A 18 -1.27 -2.37 -9.45
C THR A 18 -2.75 -2.35 -9.10
N GLY A 19 -3.26 -3.38 -8.40
CA GLY A 19 -4.65 -3.47 -7.98
C GLY A 19 -5.05 -2.33 -7.07
N LEU A 20 -4.27 -2.07 -6.02
CA LEU A 20 -4.51 -0.96 -5.09
C LEU A 20 -4.50 0.40 -5.79
N GLU A 21 -3.51 0.65 -6.67
CA GLU A 21 -3.42 1.91 -7.40
C GLU A 21 -4.60 2.10 -8.36
N LEU A 22 -5.01 1.05 -9.07
CA LEU A 22 -6.17 1.10 -9.97
C LEU A 22 -7.47 1.39 -9.21
N LEU A 23 -7.69 0.73 -8.08
CA LEU A 23 -8.85 0.98 -7.23
C LEU A 23 -8.86 2.44 -6.74
N ALA A 24 -7.75 2.91 -6.20
CA ALA A 24 -7.62 4.27 -5.68
C ALA A 24 -7.84 5.33 -6.76
N ARG A 25 -7.19 5.19 -7.93
CA ARG A 25 -7.34 6.14 -9.03
C ARG A 25 -8.74 6.12 -9.63
N LYS A 26 -9.38 4.95 -9.71
CA LYS A 26 -10.76 4.83 -10.21
C LYS A 26 -11.75 5.52 -9.26
N ALA A 27 -11.56 5.35 -7.95
CA ALA A 27 -12.43 5.95 -6.94
C ALA A 27 -12.24 7.48 -6.84
N LEU A 28 -10.99 7.94 -6.74
CA LEU A 28 -10.69 9.35 -6.44
C LEU A 28 -10.56 10.23 -7.69
N LYS A 29 -10.24 9.67 -8.86
CA LYS A 29 -9.90 10.43 -10.09
C LYS A 29 -8.93 11.59 -9.83
N PRO A 30 -7.77 11.34 -9.18
CA PRO A 30 -6.88 12.40 -8.74
C PRO A 30 -6.24 13.14 -9.93
N GLU A 31 -5.85 14.39 -9.69
CA GLU A 31 -5.01 15.15 -10.62
C GLU A 31 -3.66 14.43 -10.86
N LYS A 32 -3.05 14.66 -12.02
CA LYS A 32 -1.86 13.92 -12.46
C LYS A 32 -0.62 14.15 -11.59
N ASP A 33 -0.56 15.27 -10.88
CA ASP A 33 0.54 15.72 -10.02
C ASP A 33 0.52 15.10 -8.62
N LYS A 34 -0.59 14.45 -8.22
CA LYS A 34 -0.69 13.88 -6.87
C LYS A 34 0.22 12.66 -6.71
N SER A 35 0.96 12.64 -5.60
CA SER A 35 1.85 11.53 -5.27
C SER A 35 1.04 10.25 -4.98
N LEU A 36 1.62 9.09 -5.27
CA LEU A 36 0.96 7.80 -5.00
C LEU A 36 0.65 7.62 -3.51
N SER A 37 1.54 8.05 -2.61
CA SER A 37 1.30 8.01 -1.16
C SER A 37 0.04 8.79 -0.78
N PHE A 38 -0.12 10.01 -1.29
CA PHE A 38 -1.31 10.82 -1.05
C PHE A 38 -2.57 10.13 -1.58
N ILE A 39 -2.53 9.65 -2.82
CA ILE A 39 -3.66 8.97 -3.47
C ILE A 39 -4.10 7.74 -2.66
N LEU A 40 -3.15 6.91 -2.22
CA LEU A 40 -3.45 5.72 -1.43
C LEU A 40 -4.03 6.10 -0.07
N LYS A 41 -3.41 7.03 0.66
CA LYS A 41 -3.89 7.49 1.96
C LYS A 41 -5.33 7.99 1.88
N THR A 42 -5.62 8.92 0.97
CA THR A 42 -6.98 9.44 0.78
C THR A 42 -7.99 8.35 0.40
N PHE A 43 -7.57 7.38 -0.42
CA PHE A 43 -8.45 6.28 -0.82
C PHE A 43 -8.80 5.39 0.36
N PHE A 44 -7.80 4.95 1.13
CA PHE A 44 -8.01 4.09 2.29
C PHE A 44 -8.81 4.79 3.39
N GLU A 45 -8.53 6.07 3.67
CA GLU A 45 -9.31 6.89 4.60
C GLU A 45 -10.78 6.98 4.16
N SER A 46 -11.06 7.14 2.86
CA SER A 46 -12.43 7.19 2.33
C SER A 46 -13.21 5.88 2.51
N LEU A 47 -12.51 4.75 2.69
CA LEU A 47 -13.10 3.44 2.94
C LEU A 47 -13.17 3.08 4.44
N GLY A 48 -12.71 3.98 5.33
CA GLY A 48 -12.70 3.79 6.77
C GLY A 48 -11.48 3.01 7.30
N PHE A 49 -10.44 2.83 6.48
CA PHE A 49 -9.14 2.35 6.95
C PHE A 49 -8.36 3.54 7.53
N SER A 50 -7.55 3.28 8.55
CA SER A 50 -6.57 4.26 8.99
C SER A 50 -5.28 3.95 8.27
N LEU A 51 -4.67 4.87 7.52
CA LEU A 51 -3.32 4.71 6.95
C LEU A 51 -2.46 5.88 7.44
N THR A 52 -1.33 5.59 8.09
CA THR A 52 -0.38 6.63 8.47
C THR A 52 0.34 7.16 7.25
N GLU A 53 0.88 8.38 7.33
CA GLU A 53 1.64 8.94 6.22
C GLU A 53 2.90 8.13 5.91
N ASP A 54 3.55 7.61 6.95
CA ASP A 54 4.75 6.78 6.82
C ASP A 54 4.44 5.46 6.09
N GLU A 55 3.34 4.79 6.40
CA GLU A 55 2.90 3.58 5.67
C GLU A 55 2.57 3.89 4.21
N GLY A 56 1.88 5.01 3.94
CA GLY A 56 1.60 5.46 2.58
C GLY A 56 2.90 5.71 1.79
N ARG A 57 3.91 6.32 2.42
CA ARG A 57 5.24 6.53 1.82
C ARG A 57 5.96 5.20 1.58
N GLN A 58 5.97 4.29 2.55
CA GLN A 58 6.58 2.97 2.43
C GLN A 58 6.02 2.19 1.23
N ILE A 59 4.69 2.08 1.14
CA ILE A 59 4.00 1.40 0.02
C ILE A 59 4.36 2.06 -1.31
N ALA A 60 4.28 3.39 -1.39
CA ALA A 60 4.56 4.12 -2.62
C ALA A 60 6.04 3.97 -3.08
N GLN A 61 6.99 4.03 -2.16
CA GLN A 61 8.41 3.92 -2.48
C GLN A 61 8.80 2.50 -2.88
N CYS A 62 8.26 1.48 -2.19
CA CYS A 62 8.41 0.08 -2.57
C CYS A 62 7.86 -0.19 -3.97
N ARG A 63 6.65 0.31 -4.28
CA ARG A 63 6.07 0.23 -5.63
C ARG A 63 6.99 0.89 -6.66
N ASN A 64 7.47 2.10 -6.38
CA ASN A 64 8.36 2.81 -7.30
C ASN A 64 9.69 2.09 -7.53
N ALA A 65 10.29 1.54 -6.47
CA ALA A 65 11.51 0.74 -6.54
C ALA A 65 11.31 -0.49 -7.43
N LEU A 66 10.22 -1.23 -7.20
CA LEU A 66 9.90 -2.41 -7.97
C LEU A 66 9.65 -2.09 -9.45
N PHE A 67 8.85 -1.06 -9.76
CA PHE A 67 8.41 -0.79 -11.13
C PHE A 67 9.43 -0.01 -11.97
N HIS A 68 10.20 0.88 -11.35
CA HIS A 68 11.17 1.71 -12.08
C HIS A 68 12.58 1.15 -12.05
N ARG A 69 12.94 0.38 -11.02
CA ARG A 69 14.31 -0.11 -10.82
C ARG A 69 14.41 -1.63 -10.71
N GLY A 70 13.29 -2.36 -10.62
CA GLY A 70 13.31 -3.81 -10.41
C GLY A 70 13.85 -4.20 -9.02
N GLU A 71 13.77 -3.30 -8.05
CA GLU A 71 14.34 -3.49 -6.71
C GLU A 71 13.30 -4.00 -5.72
N LEU A 72 13.70 -4.91 -4.83
CA LEU A 72 12.85 -5.46 -3.76
C LEU A 72 12.95 -4.68 -2.44
N SER A 73 13.61 -3.51 -2.47
CA SER A 73 13.76 -2.61 -1.34
C SER A 73 13.77 -1.17 -1.81
N ALA A 74 13.36 -0.26 -0.94
CA ALA A 74 13.37 1.17 -1.19
C ALA A 74 13.98 1.92 -0.01
N THR A 75 14.58 3.08 -0.29
CA THR A 75 14.85 4.08 0.74
C THR A 75 13.74 5.13 0.75
N TYR A 76 13.40 5.63 1.93
CA TYR A 76 12.40 6.67 2.12
C TYR A 76 12.76 7.54 3.32
N HIS A 77 12.25 8.77 3.34
CA HIS A 77 12.42 9.67 4.48
C HIS A 77 11.18 9.62 5.35
N THR A 78 11.35 9.42 6.66
CA THR A 78 10.24 9.39 7.61
C THR A 78 9.54 10.74 7.70
N GLU A 79 8.28 10.73 8.12
CA GLU A 79 7.56 11.97 8.46
C GLU A 79 8.28 12.72 9.60
N ASP A 80 8.65 12.01 10.66
CA ASP A 80 9.38 12.58 11.79
C ASP A 80 10.87 12.76 11.48
N GLY A 81 11.27 14.02 11.32
CA GLY A 81 12.68 14.43 11.26
C GLY A 81 13.42 14.10 9.96
N GLY A 82 12.73 13.58 8.93
CA GLY A 82 13.32 13.31 7.62
C GLY A 82 14.46 12.30 7.66
N ILE A 83 14.45 11.37 8.61
CA ILE A 83 15.49 10.34 8.72
C ILE A 83 15.32 9.38 7.54
N GLU A 84 16.41 9.15 6.79
CA GLU A 84 16.42 8.15 5.74
C GLU A 84 16.36 6.75 6.36
N ARG A 85 15.42 5.94 5.90
CA ARG A 85 15.24 4.54 6.26
C ARG A 85 15.18 3.67 5.02
N ALA A 86 15.54 2.41 5.17
CA ALA A 86 15.35 1.38 4.15
C ALA A 86 14.20 0.45 4.57
N ILE A 87 13.47 -0.04 3.58
CA ILE A 87 12.41 -1.02 3.76
C ILE A 87 12.41 -2.02 2.59
N LYS A 88 12.20 -3.30 2.88
CA LYS A 88 12.02 -4.37 1.89
C LYS A 88 10.54 -4.64 1.63
N LEU A 89 10.21 -5.19 0.47
CA LEU A 89 8.84 -5.61 0.17
C LEU A 89 8.27 -6.53 1.25
N THR A 90 9.06 -7.50 1.72
CA THR A 90 8.68 -8.47 2.76
C THR A 90 8.49 -7.86 4.15
N GLU A 91 8.92 -6.62 4.36
CA GLU A 91 8.75 -5.88 5.62
C GLU A 91 7.53 -4.97 5.58
N LEU A 92 6.87 -4.86 4.42
CA LEU A 92 5.60 -4.14 4.32
C LEU A 92 4.53 -4.84 5.17
N PRO A 93 3.55 -4.07 5.66
CA PRO A 93 2.32 -4.62 6.23
C PRO A 93 1.63 -5.59 5.26
N ASP A 94 0.69 -6.40 5.76
CA ASP A 94 0.02 -7.43 4.96
C ASP A 94 -0.82 -6.83 3.82
N LEU A 95 -0.18 -6.61 2.67
CA LEU A 95 -0.77 -5.97 1.50
C LEU A 95 -1.82 -6.83 0.82
N GLU A 96 -1.72 -8.16 0.94
CA GLU A 96 -2.71 -9.07 0.40
C GLU A 96 -4.04 -8.91 1.14
N SER A 97 -3.98 -8.90 2.48
CA SER A 97 -5.13 -8.62 3.33
C SER A 97 -5.69 -7.21 3.08
N LEU A 98 -4.82 -6.20 3.01
CA LEU A 98 -5.22 -4.82 2.72
C LEU A 98 -5.93 -4.67 1.38
N PHE A 99 -5.42 -5.32 0.32
CA PHE A 99 -6.04 -5.31 -1.00
C PHE A 99 -7.41 -6.00 -1.00
N ALA A 100 -7.50 -7.19 -0.40
CA ALA A 100 -8.75 -7.92 -0.30
C ALA A 100 -9.83 -7.13 0.46
N ASP A 101 -9.46 -6.55 1.60
CA ASP A 101 -10.37 -5.76 2.43
C ASP A 101 -10.82 -4.47 1.71
N ALA A 102 -9.90 -3.78 1.02
CA ALA A 102 -10.25 -2.62 0.20
C ALA A 102 -11.21 -2.98 -0.94
N LEU A 103 -11.01 -4.13 -1.59
CA LEU A 103 -11.90 -4.61 -2.63
C LEU A 103 -13.31 -4.88 -2.08
N LEU A 104 -13.42 -5.52 -0.92
CA LEU A 104 -14.70 -5.75 -0.24
C LEU A 104 -15.43 -4.42 0.05
N LYS A 105 -14.71 -3.44 0.60
CA LYS A 105 -15.27 -2.10 0.87
C LYS A 105 -15.73 -1.40 -0.42
N VAL A 106 -14.96 -1.49 -1.50
CA VAL A 106 -15.35 -0.95 -2.82
C VAL A 106 -16.61 -1.63 -3.38
N LEU A 107 -16.81 -2.92 -3.08
CA LEU A 107 -18.03 -3.65 -3.45
C LEU A 107 -19.24 -3.33 -2.54
N GLY A 108 -19.08 -2.45 -1.56
CA GLY A 108 -20.13 -2.05 -0.63
C GLY A 108 -20.31 -3.00 0.55
N PHE A 109 -19.40 -3.96 0.76
CA PHE A 109 -19.44 -4.82 1.93
C PHE A 109 -19.09 -4.02 3.18
N THR A 110 -19.92 -4.13 4.21
CA THR A 110 -19.70 -3.48 5.51
C THR A 110 -20.15 -4.41 6.62
N ASP A 111 -19.25 -4.63 7.57
CA ASP A 111 -19.49 -5.41 8.78
C ASP A 111 -18.77 -4.69 9.94
N PRO A 112 -19.50 -4.31 11.01
CA PRO A 112 -18.91 -3.64 12.17
C PRO A 112 -18.03 -4.56 13.03
N GLU A 113 -18.21 -5.88 12.94
CA GLU A 113 -17.42 -6.85 13.70
C GLU A 113 -16.03 -7.05 13.07
N ILE A 114 -15.84 -6.72 11.79
CA ILE A 114 -14.55 -6.84 11.12
C ILE A 114 -13.59 -5.74 11.56
N ASN A 115 -12.36 -6.14 11.91
CA ASN A 115 -11.25 -5.22 12.05
C ASN A 115 -10.68 -4.88 10.66
N TRP A 116 -11.14 -3.77 10.09
CA TRP A 116 -10.65 -3.29 8.79
C TRP A 116 -9.16 -2.89 8.80
N ASN A 117 -8.54 -2.77 9.98
CA ASN A 117 -7.10 -2.52 10.13
C ASN A 117 -6.28 -3.79 10.43
N ARG A 118 -6.87 -4.98 10.26
CA ARG A 118 -6.24 -6.29 10.52
C ARG A 118 -4.97 -6.56 9.72
N TRP A 119 -4.77 -5.84 8.62
CA TRP A 119 -3.54 -5.89 7.82
C TRP A 119 -2.29 -5.43 8.61
N ARG A 120 -2.47 -4.76 9.77
CA ARG A 120 -1.40 -4.44 10.72
C ARG A 120 -1.20 -5.48 11.82
N ASP A 121 -2.28 -5.81 12.53
CA ASP A 121 -2.22 -6.54 13.79
C ASP A 121 -2.61 -8.03 13.66
N ARG A 122 -3.02 -8.45 12.45
CA ARG A 122 -3.49 -9.80 12.11
C ARG A 122 -4.67 -10.29 12.95
N THR A 123 -5.43 -9.37 13.55
CA THR A 123 -6.63 -9.68 14.33
C THR A 123 -7.87 -9.45 13.45
N PRO A 124 -8.58 -10.50 13.01
CA PRO A 124 -9.63 -10.36 11.98
C PRO A 124 -10.90 -9.65 12.45
N PHE A 125 -11.22 -9.73 13.74
CA PHE A 125 -12.46 -9.18 14.30
C PHE A 125 -12.15 -8.19 15.42
N GLN A 126 -13.05 -7.24 15.62
CA GLN A 126 -13.02 -6.35 16.77
C GLN A 126 -13.05 -7.16 18.06
N LYS A 127 -12.29 -6.74 19.08
CA LYS A 127 -12.47 -7.28 20.43
C LYS A 127 -13.67 -6.58 21.04
N ASN A 128 -14.81 -7.27 21.07
CA ASN A 128 -15.98 -6.79 21.79
C ASN A 128 -15.64 -6.79 23.29
N ASN A 129 -15.61 -5.60 23.90
CA ASN A 129 -15.55 -5.41 25.36
C ASN A 129 -16.96 -5.44 25.94
#